data_AF-A0A959B2D7-F1
#
_entry.id   AF-A0A959B2D7-F1
#
_cell.length_a   1.000
_cell.length_b   1.000
_cell.length_c   1.000
_cell.angle_alpha   90.00
_cell.angle_beta   90.00
_cell.angle_gamma   90.00
#
_symmetry.space_group_name_H-M   'P 1'
#
loop_
_entity.id
_entity.type
_entity.pdbx_description
1 polymer ?
#
loop_
_entity_poly.entity_id
_entity_poly.type
_entity_poly.pdbx_seq_one_letter_code
_entity_poly.pdbx_strand_id
1 'polypeptide(L)'
;MDFSKLFDQFNTQDSYAILFIMLIAFLFGLLLGYLLRSRRVMTLRRELKDKEKELAEARIELEALQDQLALKEADLKKAGFAVQEAEAQVARIEEEKGQLHREIFQLNRKIEELQASGQSYSTTIEDLNRQIAERDQQIESLKEHFTALNQQLESLQSHNMELSSTLEEEDQSLNNFAQMQSIYNATRHRLEAMEAHLERLDGENAELRQELKKIQSSPSLAEQSMAPGQDTSEPLEISSLHPYPGMTDASVVEQEPEVSFSSEKKIIQEKIILPGEAPEQDDLTRIDGIGPFLEKKLNEIGVYTYDEIAAWDSERIREVTAAIEYFEGRIERDNWVEQAAHLAMKKLENPEAFRKDPSGALSNDPEDLKIIEGVGPKIEELLKNAGIINWADLADADVEQLNAILEAAGASFRMHDPATWPTQARLANNGEWNLLREYQDELKGGREVGPE
;
A
#
# COMPACT_ATOMS: atom_id res chain seq x y z
N MET A 1 124.37 32.97 79.06
CA MET A 1 124.94 33.94 78.11
C MET A 1 124.25 35.26 78.38
N ASP A 2 125.02 36.26 78.73
CA ASP A 2 124.53 37.60 79.06
C ASP A 2 124.18 38.33 77.76
N PHE A 3 122.91 38.30 77.38
CA PHE A 3 122.42 38.88 76.11
C PHE A 3 122.67 40.40 76.02
N SER A 4 122.96 41.06 77.15
CA SER A 4 123.27 42.49 77.20
C SER A 4 124.58 42.86 76.50
N LYS A 5 125.58 41.97 76.50
CA LYS A 5 126.90 42.22 75.88
C LYS A 5 127.01 41.75 74.44
N LEU A 6 126.01 41.04 73.92
CA LEU A 6 126.02 40.50 72.57
C LEU A 6 125.85 41.60 71.51
N PHE A 7 125.28 42.75 71.89
CA PHE A 7 125.02 43.89 71.01
C PHE A 7 126.07 45.00 71.07
N ASP A 8 126.97 44.98 72.07
CA ASP A 8 128.03 45.99 72.20
C ASP A 8 129.03 45.94 71.03
N GLN A 9 129.24 44.76 70.41
CA GLN A 9 130.09 44.59 69.22
C GLN A 9 129.43 45.07 67.92
N PHE A 10 128.14 45.37 67.92
CA PHE A 10 127.39 45.82 66.74
C PHE A 10 127.24 47.35 66.69
N ASN A 11 127.86 48.11 67.59
CA ASN A 11 127.81 49.57 67.57
C ASN A 11 128.91 50.19 66.67
N THR A 12 129.16 49.58 65.51
CA THR A 12 130.05 50.09 64.47
C THR A 12 129.25 50.51 63.25
N GLN A 13 129.74 51.50 62.51
CA GLN A 13 129.09 52.01 61.29
C GLN A 13 128.78 50.88 60.29
N ASP A 14 129.67 49.88 60.19
CA ASP A 14 129.51 48.73 59.31
C ASP A 14 128.38 47.79 59.74
N SER A 15 128.14 47.65 61.04
CA SER A 15 127.05 46.81 61.58
C SER A 15 125.66 47.40 61.29
N TYR A 16 125.52 48.74 61.37
CA TYR A 16 124.29 49.43 60.96
C TYR A 16 124.04 49.29 59.45
N ALA A 17 125.09 49.32 58.62
CA ALA A 17 124.97 49.11 57.18
C ALA A 17 124.50 47.68 56.84
N ILE A 18 125.05 46.66 57.50
CA ILE A 18 124.63 45.26 57.32
C ILE A 18 123.19 45.05 57.78
N LEU A 19 122.78 45.59 58.94
CA LEU A 19 121.40 45.52 59.42
C LEU A 19 120.42 46.23 58.48
N PHE A 20 120.80 47.38 57.93
CA PHE A 20 119.99 48.12 56.97
C PHE A 20 119.82 47.35 55.65
N ILE A 21 120.89 46.72 55.15
CA ILE A 21 120.84 45.84 53.96
C ILE A 21 119.97 44.60 54.24
N MET A 22 120.09 43.98 55.41
CA MET A 22 119.26 42.84 55.83
C MET A 22 117.79 43.23 55.94
N LEU A 23 117.49 44.42 56.47
CA LEU A 23 116.14 44.97 56.51
C LEU A 23 115.58 45.21 55.10
N ILE A 24 116.37 45.79 54.19
CA ILE A 24 115.97 45.99 52.80
C ILE A 24 115.73 44.65 52.10
N ALA A 25 116.61 43.66 52.27
CA ALA A 25 116.44 42.32 51.70
C ALA A 25 115.20 41.61 52.25
N PHE A 26 114.92 41.76 53.55
CA PHE A 26 113.70 41.25 54.18
C PHE A 26 112.44 41.93 53.64
N LEU A 27 112.45 43.27 53.53
CA LEU A 27 111.33 44.04 52.96
C LEU A 27 111.13 43.70 51.48
N PHE A 28 112.22 43.49 50.72
CA PHE A 28 112.16 43.08 49.33
C PHE A 28 111.63 41.65 49.18
N GLY A 29 112.03 40.73 50.06
CA GLY A 29 111.47 39.38 50.13
C GLY A 29 109.97 39.38 50.46
N LEU A 30 109.54 40.23 51.40
CA LEU A 30 108.13 40.47 51.71
C LEU A 30 107.36 41.05 50.52
N LEU A 31 107.93 42.04 49.83
CA LEU A 31 107.34 42.67 48.65
C LEU A 31 107.19 41.66 47.50
N LEU A 32 108.23 40.86 47.23
CA LEU A 32 108.25 39.86 46.17
C LEU A 32 107.25 38.72 46.48
N GLY A 33 107.20 38.27 47.73
CA GLY A 33 106.20 37.31 48.21
C GLY A 33 104.78 37.85 48.10
N TYR A 34 104.56 39.12 48.46
CA TYR A 34 103.27 39.80 48.30
C TYR A 34 102.85 39.92 46.83
N LEU A 35 103.76 40.26 45.92
CA LEU A 35 103.51 40.35 44.46
C LEU A 35 103.16 39.00 43.84
N LEU A 36 103.92 37.94 44.15
CA LEU A 36 103.65 36.58 43.67
C LEU A 36 102.32 36.05 44.21
N ARG A 37 102.04 36.29 45.50
CA ARG A 37 100.75 35.95 46.12
C ARG A 37 99.61 36.76 45.50
N SER A 38 99.80 38.05 45.25
CA SER A 38 98.80 38.94 44.67
C SER A 38 98.38 38.48 43.28
N ARG A 39 99.35 38.10 42.41
CA ARG A 39 99.04 37.53 41.09
C ARG A 39 98.23 36.24 41.19
N ARG A 40 98.62 35.30 42.06
CA ARG A 40 97.89 34.03 42.27
C ARG A 40 96.49 34.24 42.86
N VAL A 41 96.33 35.21 43.77
CA VAL A 41 95.02 35.56 44.32
C VAL A 41 94.13 36.21 43.26
N MET A 42 94.68 37.03 42.38
CA MET A 42 93.92 37.60 41.26
C MET A 42 93.47 36.54 40.26
N THR A 43 94.32 35.57 39.90
CA THR A 43 93.90 34.47 39.00
C THR A 43 92.82 33.61 39.65
N LEU A 44 92.98 33.22 40.91
CA LEU A 44 91.97 32.46 41.65
C LEU A 44 90.65 33.23 41.79
N ARG A 45 90.69 34.55 42.01
CA ARG A 45 89.47 35.38 42.04
C ARG A 45 88.77 35.43 40.69
N ARG A 46 89.53 35.45 39.59
CA ARG A 46 88.98 35.42 38.23
C ARG A 46 88.33 34.06 37.94
N GLU A 47 89.04 32.97 38.22
CA GLU A 47 88.50 31.61 38.10
C GLU A 47 87.25 31.40 38.96
N LEU A 48 87.25 31.92 40.19
CA LEU A 48 86.08 31.86 41.07
C LEU A 48 84.88 32.62 40.48
N LYS A 49 85.11 33.82 39.93
CA LYS A 49 84.07 34.61 39.27
C LYS A 49 83.53 33.92 38.00
N ASP A 50 84.41 33.31 37.21
CA ASP A 50 84.01 32.57 36.00
C ASP A 50 83.19 31.32 36.39
N LYS A 51 83.60 30.60 37.44
CA LYS A 51 82.84 29.45 37.99
C LYS A 51 81.51 29.86 38.61
N GLU A 52 81.44 31.01 39.28
CA GLU A 52 80.19 31.57 39.79
C GLU A 52 79.22 31.88 38.65
N LYS A 53 79.72 32.38 37.51
CA LYS A 53 78.92 32.65 36.31
C LYS A 53 78.41 31.35 35.68
N GLU A 54 79.28 30.36 35.49
CA GLU A 54 78.88 29.03 34.99
C GLU A 54 77.83 28.38 35.90
N LEU A 55 77.99 28.48 37.22
CA LEU A 55 77.03 27.93 38.19
C LEU A 55 75.70 28.68 38.16
N ALA A 56 75.69 29.99 37.91
CA ALA A 56 74.46 30.76 37.73
C ALA A 56 73.74 30.37 36.43
N GLU A 57 74.47 30.20 35.32
CA GLU A 57 73.92 29.76 34.04
C GLU A 57 73.33 28.35 34.14
N ALA A 58 74.05 27.40 34.75
CA ALA A 58 73.56 26.04 34.95
C ALA A 58 72.32 25.98 35.86
N ARG A 59 72.19 26.90 36.83
CA ARG A 59 70.99 26.99 37.68
C ARG A 59 69.76 27.45 36.89
N ILE A 60 69.93 28.43 36.01
CA ILE A 60 68.85 28.92 35.14
C ILE A 60 68.42 27.80 34.17
N GLU A 61 69.37 27.08 33.59
CA GLU A 61 69.06 25.94 32.71
C GLU A 61 68.33 24.82 33.47
N LEU A 62 68.75 24.51 34.69
CA LEU A 62 68.09 23.52 35.54
C LEU A 62 66.65 23.94 35.89
N GLU A 63 66.42 25.21 36.21
CA GLU A 63 65.09 25.76 36.48
C GLU A 63 64.19 25.67 35.22
N ALA A 64 64.71 26.05 34.05
CA ALA A 64 63.97 25.94 32.79
C ALA A 64 63.61 24.49 32.43
N LEU A 65 64.51 23.54 32.68
CA LEU A 65 64.24 22.11 32.48
C LEU A 65 63.20 21.58 33.47
N GLN A 66 63.20 22.06 34.71
CA GLN A 66 62.18 21.71 35.70
C GLN A 66 60.79 22.22 35.29
N ASP A 67 60.69 23.44 34.77
CA ASP A 67 59.43 23.99 34.26
C ASP A 67 58.92 23.20 33.05
N GLN A 68 59.80 22.81 32.13
CA GLN A 68 59.45 21.94 31.00
C GLN A 68 58.95 20.57 31.46
N LEU A 69 59.61 19.97 32.46
CA LEU A 69 59.20 18.70 33.02
C LEU A 69 57.81 18.81 33.67
N ALA A 70 57.55 19.87 34.43
CA ALA A 70 56.24 20.12 35.04
C ALA A 70 55.14 20.29 33.98
N LEU A 71 55.42 20.98 32.87
CA LEU A 71 54.48 21.11 31.76
C LEU A 71 54.20 19.76 31.10
N LYS A 72 55.24 18.96 30.84
CA LYS A 72 55.09 17.61 30.26
C LYS A 72 54.33 16.66 31.18
N GLU A 73 54.52 16.75 32.49
CA GLU A 73 53.73 15.98 33.47
C GLU A 73 52.25 16.39 33.47
N ALA A 74 51.95 17.68 33.31
CA ALA A 74 50.58 18.16 33.19
C ALA A 74 49.92 17.67 31.89
N ASP A 75 50.62 17.75 30.77
CA ASP A 75 50.15 17.23 29.47
C ASP A 75 49.89 15.72 29.55
N LEU A 76 50.79 14.96 30.20
CA LEU A 76 50.64 13.51 30.36
C LEU A 76 49.43 13.16 31.22
N LYS A 77 49.18 13.90 32.30
CA LYS A 77 47.95 13.75 33.10
C LYS A 77 46.70 14.03 32.28
N LYS A 78 46.69 15.11 31.49
CA LYS A 78 45.57 15.45 30.60
C LYS A 78 45.31 14.35 29.57
N ALA A 79 46.37 13.84 28.94
CA ALA A 79 46.26 12.70 28.01
C ALA A 79 45.71 11.45 28.71
N GLY A 80 46.14 11.17 29.95
CA GLY A 80 45.61 10.07 30.75
C GLY A 80 44.10 10.16 31.01
N PHE A 81 43.59 11.35 31.32
CA PHE A 81 42.14 11.55 31.47
C PHE A 81 41.39 11.36 30.16
N ALA A 82 41.93 11.86 29.04
CA ALA A 82 41.32 11.67 27.72
C ALA A 82 41.25 10.18 27.32
N VAL A 83 42.28 9.40 27.65
CA VAL A 83 42.26 7.94 27.43
C VAL A 83 41.19 7.27 28.29
N GLN A 84 41.08 7.61 29.57
CA GLN A 84 40.03 7.05 30.44
C GLN A 84 38.61 7.39 29.97
N GLU A 85 38.41 8.61 29.47
CA GLU A 85 37.12 9.02 28.89
C GLU A 85 36.81 8.24 27.61
N ALA A 86 37.79 8.07 26.73
CA ALA A 86 37.64 7.27 25.51
C ALA A 86 37.36 5.79 25.84
N GLU A 87 38.06 5.19 26.82
CA GLU A 87 37.79 3.83 27.29
C GLU A 87 36.36 3.70 27.83
N ALA A 88 35.87 4.70 28.57
CA ALA A 88 34.50 4.71 29.07
C ALA A 88 33.46 4.83 27.93
N GLN A 89 33.77 5.56 26.86
CA GLN A 89 32.91 5.64 25.67
C GLN A 89 32.87 4.29 24.93
N VAL A 90 34.04 3.67 24.71
CA VAL A 90 34.12 2.34 24.08
C VAL A 90 33.30 1.31 24.86
N ALA A 91 33.39 1.31 26.19
CA ALA A 91 32.61 0.39 27.02
C ALA A 91 31.09 0.56 26.86
N ARG A 92 30.61 1.80 26.71
CA ARG A 92 29.17 2.07 26.45
C ARG A 92 28.75 1.55 25.07
N ILE A 93 29.55 1.82 24.05
CA ILE A 93 29.29 1.34 22.68
C ILE A 93 29.27 -0.19 22.65
N GLU A 94 30.16 -0.86 23.37
CA GLU A 94 30.16 -2.32 23.48
C GLU A 94 28.90 -2.85 24.18
N GLU A 95 28.41 -2.16 25.21
CA GLU A 95 27.16 -2.51 25.88
C GLU A 95 25.94 -2.33 24.96
N GLU A 96 25.84 -1.19 24.27
CA GLU A 96 24.81 -0.89 23.27
C GLU A 96 24.83 -1.91 22.13
N LYS A 97 26.01 -2.21 21.59
CA LYS A 97 26.19 -3.29 20.62
C LYS A 97 25.66 -4.62 21.17
N GLY A 98 25.96 -4.94 22.43
CA GLY A 98 25.45 -6.14 23.08
C GLY A 98 23.92 -6.16 23.23
N GLN A 99 23.29 -5.01 23.46
CA GLN A 99 21.83 -4.86 23.50
C GLN A 99 21.22 -5.09 22.12
N LEU A 100 21.74 -4.43 21.09
CA LEU A 100 21.29 -4.59 19.70
C LEU A 100 21.40 -6.05 19.23
N HIS A 101 22.47 -6.77 19.57
CA HIS A 101 22.58 -8.20 19.24
C HIS A 101 21.49 -9.06 19.88
N ARG A 102 21.07 -8.73 21.12
CA ARG A 102 19.96 -9.44 21.77
C ARG A 102 18.63 -9.14 21.10
N GLU A 103 18.41 -7.90 20.69
CA GLU A 103 17.21 -7.49 19.95
C GLU A 103 17.13 -8.17 18.59
N ILE A 104 18.22 -8.17 17.82
CA ILE A 104 18.32 -8.91 16.54
C ILE A 104 17.98 -10.38 16.75
N PHE A 105 18.50 -11.01 17.81
CA PHE A 105 18.19 -12.42 18.11
C PHE A 105 16.69 -12.64 18.40
N GLN A 106 16.06 -11.73 19.15
CA GLN A 106 14.62 -11.80 19.44
C GLN A 106 13.78 -11.60 18.18
N LEU A 107 14.13 -10.63 17.34
CA LEU A 107 13.47 -10.37 16.06
C LEU A 107 13.58 -11.57 15.12
N ASN A 108 14.76 -12.18 15.01
CA ASN A 108 14.94 -13.39 14.20
C ASN A 108 14.07 -14.55 14.67
N ARG A 109 13.98 -14.77 15.99
CA ARG A 109 13.03 -15.75 16.54
C ARG A 109 11.58 -15.43 16.19
N LYS A 110 11.20 -14.15 16.21
CA LYS A 110 9.84 -13.73 15.82
C LYS A 110 9.57 -13.98 14.33
N ILE A 111 10.56 -13.76 13.47
CA ILE A 111 10.50 -14.08 12.05
C ILE A 111 10.27 -15.59 11.87
N GLU A 112 11.02 -16.45 12.56
CA GLU A 112 10.84 -17.90 12.51
C GLU A 112 9.43 -18.33 12.95
N GLU A 113 8.91 -17.73 14.04
CA GLU A 113 7.53 -17.98 14.50
C GLU A 113 6.48 -17.57 13.47
N LEU A 114 6.66 -16.41 12.82
CA LEU A 114 5.75 -15.91 11.78
C LEU A 114 5.83 -16.75 10.50
N GLN A 115 7.02 -17.24 10.14
CA GLN A 115 7.18 -18.16 9.02
C GLN A 115 6.49 -19.50 9.28
N ALA A 116 6.65 -20.05 10.49
CA ALA A 116 5.97 -21.28 10.89
C ALA A 116 4.43 -21.12 10.89
N SER A 117 3.91 -19.98 11.39
CA SER A 117 2.48 -19.71 11.34
C SER A 117 2.00 -19.51 9.90
N GLY A 118 2.76 -18.81 9.06
CA GLY A 118 2.50 -18.65 7.63
C GLY A 118 2.39 -19.98 6.89
N GLN A 119 3.31 -20.92 7.16
CA GLN A 119 3.23 -22.28 6.60
C GLN A 119 1.97 -23.02 7.06
N SER A 120 1.61 -22.93 8.33
CA SER A 120 0.37 -23.51 8.87
C SER A 120 -0.87 -22.95 8.17
N TYR A 121 -0.95 -21.63 7.99
CA TYR A 121 -2.04 -21.00 7.26
C TYR A 121 -2.09 -21.45 5.79
N SER A 122 -0.95 -21.55 5.11
CA SER A 122 -0.88 -22.06 3.73
C SER A 122 -1.47 -23.48 3.63
N THR A 123 -1.07 -24.38 4.52
CA THR A 123 -1.62 -25.76 4.52
C THR A 123 -3.12 -25.79 4.80
N THR A 124 -3.62 -24.88 5.65
CA THR A 124 -5.06 -24.76 5.95
C THR A 124 -5.82 -24.25 4.73
N ILE A 125 -5.28 -23.26 4.02
CA ILE A 125 -5.86 -22.73 2.78
C ILE A 125 -5.90 -23.81 1.71
N GLU A 126 -4.83 -24.58 1.54
CA GLU A 126 -4.79 -25.71 0.60
C GLU A 126 -5.86 -26.76 0.92
N ASP A 127 -6.04 -27.11 2.21
CA ASP A 127 -7.09 -28.05 2.62
C ASP A 127 -8.50 -27.50 2.37
N LEU A 128 -8.74 -26.22 2.69
CA LEU A 128 -10.03 -25.56 2.41
C LEU A 128 -10.32 -25.51 0.91
N ASN A 129 -9.33 -25.20 0.08
CA ASN A 129 -9.48 -25.19 -1.38
C ASN A 129 -9.82 -26.59 -1.91
N ARG A 130 -9.21 -27.64 -1.37
CA ARG A 130 -9.57 -29.02 -1.69
C ARG A 130 -11.03 -29.31 -1.32
N GLN A 131 -11.46 -28.91 -0.12
CA GLN A 131 -12.85 -29.09 0.30
C GLN A 131 -13.85 -28.33 -0.58
N ILE A 132 -13.51 -27.11 -1.02
CA ILE A 132 -14.32 -26.34 -1.97
C ILE A 132 -14.44 -27.09 -3.30
N ALA A 133 -13.33 -27.60 -3.85
CA ALA A 133 -13.35 -28.37 -5.09
C ALA A 133 -14.21 -29.65 -4.98
N GLU A 134 -14.15 -30.35 -3.84
CA GLU A 134 -15.02 -31.51 -3.57
C GLU A 134 -16.50 -31.11 -3.49
N ARG A 135 -16.82 -29.99 -2.84
CA ARG A 135 -18.18 -29.44 -2.77
C ARG A 135 -18.70 -29.06 -4.15
N ASP A 136 -17.87 -28.46 -5.00
CA ASP A 136 -18.24 -28.08 -6.36
C ASP A 136 -18.58 -29.30 -7.22
N GLN A 137 -17.80 -30.38 -7.10
CA GLN A 137 -18.14 -31.66 -7.75
C GLN A 137 -19.46 -32.24 -7.25
N GLN A 138 -19.73 -32.15 -5.94
CA GLN A 138 -21.02 -32.57 -5.38
C GLN A 138 -22.18 -31.74 -5.95
N ILE A 139 -22.04 -30.41 -6.00
CA ILE A 139 -23.04 -29.51 -6.55
C ILE A 139 -23.33 -29.87 -8.01
N GLU A 140 -22.30 -30.13 -8.81
CA GLU A 140 -22.48 -30.49 -10.22
C GLU A 140 -23.21 -31.84 -10.37
N SER A 141 -22.84 -32.85 -9.58
CA SER A 141 -23.58 -34.14 -9.57
C SER A 141 -25.05 -33.98 -9.17
N LEU A 142 -25.35 -33.08 -8.23
CA LEU A 142 -26.73 -32.79 -7.82
C LEU A 142 -27.50 -32.10 -8.95
N LYS A 143 -26.88 -31.18 -9.70
CA LYS A 143 -27.51 -30.53 -10.86
C LYS A 143 -27.82 -31.53 -11.96
N GLU A 144 -26.90 -32.45 -12.26
CA GLU A 144 -27.12 -33.51 -13.24
C GLU A 144 -28.32 -34.38 -12.83
N HIS A 145 -28.38 -34.79 -11.56
CA HIS A 145 -29.50 -35.56 -11.03
C HIS A 145 -30.82 -34.79 -11.10
N PHE A 146 -30.82 -33.49 -10.76
CA PHE A 146 -32.00 -32.64 -10.86
C PHE A 146 -32.50 -32.51 -12.30
N THR A 147 -31.58 -32.33 -13.25
CA THR A 147 -31.91 -32.28 -14.69
C THR A 147 -32.56 -33.60 -15.15
N ALA A 148 -31.99 -34.74 -14.75
CA ALA A 148 -32.55 -36.05 -15.07
C ALA A 148 -33.96 -36.25 -14.48
N LEU A 149 -34.18 -35.81 -13.23
CA LEU A 149 -35.48 -35.89 -12.58
C LEU A 149 -36.53 -35.00 -13.28
N ASN A 150 -36.15 -33.80 -13.70
CA ASN A 150 -37.05 -32.92 -14.48
C ASN A 150 -37.44 -33.54 -15.81
N GLN A 151 -36.49 -34.17 -16.52
CA GLN A 151 -36.78 -34.87 -17.78
C GLN A 151 -37.76 -36.04 -17.57
N GLN A 152 -37.63 -36.78 -16.46
CA GLN A 152 -38.61 -37.81 -16.08
C GLN A 152 -39.99 -37.21 -15.78
N LEU A 153 -40.05 -36.07 -15.10
CA LEU A 153 -41.30 -35.37 -14.82
C LEU A 153 -42.01 -34.95 -16.11
N GLU A 154 -41.28 -34.37 -17.07
CA GLU A 154 -41.81 -34.01 -18.39
C GLU A 154 -42.34 -35.23 -19.16
N SER A 155 -41.61 -36.35 -19.13
CA SER A 155 -42.06 -37.61 -19.74
C SER A 155 -43.36 -38.12 -19.12
N LEU A 156 -43.47 -38.10 -17.78
CA LEU A 156 -44.71 -38.50 -17.09
C LEU A 156 -45.87 -37.55 -17.38
N GLN A 157 -45.62 -36.25 -17.48
CA GLN A 157 -46.64 -35.26 -17.86
C GLN A 157 -47.14 -35.50 -19.29
N SER A 158 -46.24 -35.75 -20.24
CA SER A 158 -46.61 -36.10 -21.61
C SER A 158 -47.45 -37.38 -21.66
N HIS A 159 -47.06 -38.40 -20.90
CA HIS A 159 -47.80 -39.65 -20.85
C HIS A 159 -49.21 -39.47 -20.24
N ASN A 160 -49.34 -38.65 -19.19
CA ASN A 160 -50.64 -38.33 -18.62
C ASN A 160 -51.52 -37.52 -19.59
N MET A 161 -50.95 -36.62 -20.41
CA MET A 161 -51.71 -35.93 -21.46
C MET A 161 -52.23 -36.90 -22.52
N GLU A 162 -51.37 -37.83 -22.97
CA GLU A 162 -51.77 -38.86 -23.92
C GLU A 162 -52.88 -39.74 -23.34
N LEU A 163 -52.74 -40.20 -22.10
CA LEU A 163 -53.76 -40.98 -21.42
C LEU A 163 -55.08 -40.22 -21.28
N SER A 164 -55.04 -38.93 -20.95
CA SER A 164 -56.23 -38.07 -20.89
C SER A 164 -56.92 -37.94 -22.25
N SER A 165 -56.16 -37.82 -23.34
CA SER A 165 -56.69 -37.80 -24.70
C SER A 165 -57.37 -39.13 -25.06
N THR A 166 -56.75 -40.26 -24.70
CA THR A 166 -57.35 -41.58 -24.97
C THR A 166 -58.65 -41.80 -24.19
N LEU A 167 -58.74 -41.29 -22.95
CA LEU A 167 -59.96 -41.32 -22.15
C LEU A 167 -61.09 -40.50 -22.81
N GLU A 168 -60.79 -39.33 -23.34
CA GLU A 168 -61.78 -38.52 -24.08
C GLU A 168 -62.28 -39.23 -25.34
N GLU A 169 -61.40 -39.90 -26.09
CA GLU A 169 -61.78 -40.69 -27.26
C GLU A 169 -62.68 -41.88 -26.88
N GLU A 170 -62.36 -42.59 -25.80
CA GLU A 170 -63.20 -43.69 -25.29
C GLU A 170 -64.59 -43.19 -24.84
N ASP A 171 -64.67 -42.06 -24.13
CA ASP A 171 -65.94 -41.44 -23.72
C ASP A 171 -66.78 -41.02 -24.93
N GLN A 172 -66.15 -40.46 -25.98
CA GLN A 172 -66.84 -40.18 -27.23
C GLN A 172 -67.35 -41.45 -27.90
N SER A 173 -66.56 -42.53 -27.89
CA SER A 173 -66.97 -43.83 -28.44
C SER A 173 -68.17 -44.42 -27.68
N LEU A 174 -68.18 -44.30 -26.36
CA LEU A 174 -69.27 -44.72 -25.48
C LEU A 174 -70.54 -43.92 -25.74
N ASN A 175 -70.44 -42.60 -25.90
CA ASN A 175 -71.55 -41.75 -26.28
C ASN A 175 -72.12 -42.11 -27.65
N ASN A 176 -71.26 -42.33 -28.65
CA ASN A 176 -71.66 -42.79 -29.97
C ASN A 176 -72.36 -44.16 -29.92
N PHE A 177 -71.85 -45.08 -29.10
CA PHE A 177 -72.46 -46.39 -28.89
C PHE A 177 -73.83 -46.28 -28.22
N ALA A 178 -73.96 -45.46 -27.17
CA ALA A 178 -75.24 -45.21 -26.50
C ALA A 178 -76.28 -44.60 -27.46
N GLN A 179 -75.85 -43.66 -28.32
CA GLN A 179 -76.70 -43.08 -29.35
C GLN A 179 -77.12 -44.13 -30.39
N MET A 180 -76.19 -44.98 -30.83
CA MET A 180 -76.47 -46.08 -31.76
C MET A 180 -77.45 -47.08 -31.15
N GLN A 181 -77.31 -47.41 -29.87
CA GLN A 181 -78.21 -48.32 -29.17
C GLN A 181 -79.62 -47.72 -28.99
N SER A 182 -79.72 -46.41 -28.75
CA SER A 182 -80.99 -45.68 -28.74
C SER A 182 -81.69 -45.73 -30.11
N ILE A 183 -80.96 -45.45 -31.19
CA ILE A 183 -81.48 -45.54 -32.57
C ILE A 183 -81.90 -46.98 -32.89
N TYR A 184 -81.11 -47.98 -32.48
CA TYR A 184 -81.45 -49.39 -32.65
C TYR A 184 -82.75 -49.76 -31.91
N ASN A 185 -82.90 -49.35 -30.65
CA ASN A 185 -84.12 -49.60 -29.90
C ASN A 185 -85.34 -48.88 -30.51
N ALA A 186 -85.17 -47.63 -30.96
CA ALA A 186 -86.22 -46.88 -31.62
C ALA A 186 -86.65 -47.51 -32.95
N THR A 187 -85.68 -47.96 -33.77
CA THR A 187 -85.97 -48.66 -35.04
C THR A 187 -86.63 -50.01 -34.80
N ARG A 188 -86.20 -50.76 -33.78
CA ARG A 188 -86.86 -51.99 -33.35
C ARG A 188 -88.32 -51.75 -32.96
N HIS A 189 -88.60 -50.77 -32.11
CA HIS A 189 -89.97 -50.42 -31.72
C HIS A 189 -90.83 -49.96 -32.90
N ARG A 190 -90.26 -49.21 -33.85
CA ARG A 190 -90.96 -48.84 -35.08
C ARG A 190 -91.32 -50.07 -35.93
N LEU A 191 -90.43 -51.06 -35.97
CA LEU A 191 -90.65 -52.32 -36.68
C LEU A 191 -91.76 -53.14 -36.01
N GLU A 192 -91.72 -53.27 -34.68
CA GLU A 192 -92.78 -53.89 -33.87
C GLU A 192 -94.13 -53.19 -34.08
N ALA A 193 -94.16 -51.86 -34.14
CA ALA A 193 -95.37 -51.09 -34.42
C ALA A 193 -95.88 -51.29 -35.87
N MET A 194 -94.98 -51.42 -36.85
CA MET A 194 -95.33 -51.76 -38.23
C MET A 194 -95.90 -53.16 -38.34
N GLU A 195 -95.31 -54.15 -37.65
CA GLU A 195 -95.84 -55.51 -37.59
C GLU A 195 -97.24 -55.53 -36.99
N ALA A 196 -97.46 -54.85 -35.86
CA ALA A 196 -98.79 -54.73 -35.26
C ALA A 196 -99.80 -54.01 -36.19
N HIS A 197 -99.34 -53.05 -36.98
CA HIS A 197 -100.18 -52.39 -37.97
C HIS A 197 -100.55 -53.30 -39.14
N LEU A 198 -99.59 -54.09 -39.65
CA LEU A 198 -99.83 -55.10 -40.68
C LEU A 198 -100.82 -56.16 -40.18
N GLU A 199 -100.67 -56.62 -38.94
CA GLU A 199 -101.60 -57.56 -38.32
C GLU A 199 -103.02 -56.97 -38.21
N ARG A 200 -103.13 -55.68 -37.86
CA ARG A 200 -104.42 -54.97 -37.88
C ARG A 200 -104.99 -54.87 -39.29
N LEU A 201 -104.19 -54.52 -40.29
CA LEU A 201 -104.62 -54.45 -41.70
C LEU A 201 -105.03 -55.81 -42.23
N ASP A 202 -104.37 -56.90 -41.82
CA ASP A 202 -104.78 -58.26 -42.17
C ASP A 202 -106.12 -58.62 -41.51
N GLY A 203 -106.34 -58.20 -40.25
CA GLY A 203 -107.62 -58.28 -39.57
C GLY A 203 -108.73 -57.50 -40.29
N GLU A 204 -108.48 -56.23 -40.60
CA GLU A 204 -109.40 -55.36 -41.35
C GLU A 204 -109.67 -55.92 -42.76
N ASN A 205 -108.67 -56.46 -43.45
CA ASN A 205 -108.86 -57.10 -44.75
C ASN A 205 -109.68 -58.39 -44.63
N ALA A 206 -109.54 -59.14 -43.54
CA ALA A 206 -110.39 -60.31 -43.27
C ALA A 206 -111.84 -59.89 -43.00
N GLU A 207 -112.06 -58.82 -42.23
CA GLU A 207 -113.37 -58.21 -42.00
C GLU A 207 -113.98 -57.66 -43.29
N LEU A 208 -113.23 -56.89 -44.08
CA LEU A 208 -113.67 -56.38 -45.38
C LEU A 208 -113.97 -57.50 -46.37
N ARG A 209 -113.22 -58.61 -46.36
CA ARG A 209 -113.58 -59.82 -47.14
C ARG A 209 -114.88 -60.44 -46.66
N GLN A 210 -115.15 -60.41 -45.35
CA GLN A 210 -116.40 -60.86 -44.78
C GLN A 210 -117.56 -59.90 -45.14
N GLU A 211 -117.31 -58.58 -45.17
CA GLU A 211 -118.26 -57.57 -45.60
C GLU A 211 -118.52 -57.61 -47.11
N LEU A 212 -117.50 -57.80 -47.96
CA LEU A 212 -117.66 -58.05 -49.39
C LEU A 212 -118.49 -59.30 -49.66
N LYS A 213 -118.34 -60.34 -48.82
CA LYS A 213 -119.17 -61.55 -48.88
C LYS A 213 -120.62 -61.26 -48.46
N LYS A 214 -120.86 -60.29 -47.57
CA LYS A 214 -122.21 -59.78 -47.24
C LYS A 214 -122.77 -58.89 -48.36
N ILE A 215 -121.96 -58.02 -48.97
CA ILE A 215 -122.36 -57.06 -50.02
C ILE A 215 -122.63 -57.75 -51.36
N GLN A 216 -121.92 -58.84 -51.70
CA GLN A 216 -122.21 -59.66 -52.89
C GLN A 216 -123.57 -60.38 -52.84
N SER A 217 -124.30 -60.32 -51.72
CA SER A 217 -125.53 -61.11 -51.49
C SER A 217 -126.85 -60.32 -51.49
N SER A 218 -126.92 -59.06 -51.92
CA SER A 218 -128.22 -58.36 -52.12
C SER A 218 -128.11 -57.11 -53.02
N PRO A 219 -129.12 -56.81 -53.87
CA PRO A 219 -129.12 -55.62 -54.72
C PRO A 219 -129.97 -54.46 -54.16
N SER A 220 -129.51 -53.23 -54.47
CA SER A 220 -130.31 -52.02 -54.79
C SER A 220 -130.68 -51.00 -53.68
N LEU A 221 -130.41 -49.72 -54.02
CA LEU A 221 -131.07 -48.43 -53.71
C LEU A 221 -130.39 -47.39 -52.77
N ALA A 222 -130.05 -46.26 -53.43
CA ALA A 222 -130.45 -44.86 -53.17
C ALA A 222 -130.07 -44.11 -51.87
N GLU A 223 -129.27 -43.04 -52.10
CA GLU A 223 -129.38 -41.63 -51.64
C GLU A 223 -130.10 -41.25 -50.32
N GLN A 224 -129.36 -40.50 -49.47
CA GLN A 224 -129.68 -39.20 -48.81
C GLN A 224 -128.73 -39.00 -47.60
N SER A 225 -127.92 -37.93 -47.50
CA SER A 225 -128.20 -36.54 -47.06
C SER A 225 -127.83 -36.26 -45.58
N MET A 226 -127.24 -35.07 -45.36
CA MET A 226 -127.16 -34.24 -44.13
C MET A 226 -125.89 -34.29 -43.24
N ALA A 227 -125.28 -33.10 -43.09
CA ALA A 227 -124.27 -32.61 -42.12
C ALA A 227 -124.89 -32.44 -40.69
N PRO A 228 -124.20 -32.07 -39.57
CA PRO A 228 -123.17 -31.01 -39.41
C PRO A 228 -122.06 -31.27 -38.34
N GLY A 229 -121.28 -30.23 -37.98
CA GLY A 229 -120.04 -30.17 -37.15
C GLY A 229 -120.04 -30.83 -35.75
N GLN A 230 -118.98 -30.78 -34.94
CA GLN A 230 -117.85 -29.85 -34.84
C GLN A 230 -116.78 -30.48 -33.90
N ASP A 231 -115.51 -30.12 -34.14
CA ASP A 231 -114.47 -29.72 -33.17
C ASP A 231 -113.90 -30.68 -32.10
N THR A 232 -112.58 -30.91 -32.15
CA THR A 232 -111.62 -30.75 -31.02
C THR A 232 -110.18 -31.06 -31.49
N SER A 233 -109.31 -30.02 -31.46
CA SER A 233 -107.90 -29.97 -30.97
C SER A 233 -106.95 -31.16 -31.24
N GLU A 234 -105.70 -31.05 -31.71
CA GLU A 234 -104.68 -29.99 -31.71
C GLU A 234 -103.49 -30.53 -32.56
N PRO A 235 -102.83 -29.75 -33.42
CA PRO A 235 -101.52 -30.08 -33.98
C PRO A 235 -100.45 -29.15 -33.40
N LEU A 236 -99.48 -29.70 -32.65
CA LEU A 236 -98.39 -28.89 -32.11
C LEU A 236 -97.25 -28.68 -33.10
N GLU A 237 -96.84 -27.42 -33.07
CA GLU A 237 -96.04 -26.69 -34.02
C GLU A 237 -94.54 -27.01 -33.96
N ILE A 238 -93.95 -26.73 -35.12
CA ILE A 238 -92.56 -26.50 -35.39
C ILE A 238 -92.10 -25.28 -34.60
N SER A 239 -91.10 -25.40 -33.73
CA SER A 239 -90.43 -24.25 -33.12
C SER A 239 -88.95 -24.23 -33.51
N SER A 240 -88.67 -23.33 -34.44
CA SER A 240 -87.38 -22.77 -34.84
C SER A 240 -86.61 -22.11 -33.70
N LEU A 241 -85.28 -21.99 -33.81
CA LEU A 241 -84.53 -20.71 -33.84
C LEU A 241 -83.01 -20.90 -33.70
N HIS A 242 -82.26 -20.32 -34.64
CA HIS A 242 -80.96 -19.67 -34.36
C HIS A 242 -81.26 -18.26 -33.79
N PRO A 243 -80.40 -17.62 -32.96
CA PRO A 243 -79.28 -16.80 -33.49
C PRO A 243 -78.06 -16.54 -32.55
N TYR A 244 -76.90 -16.18 -33.13
CA TYR A 244 -75.90 -15.24 -32.53
C TYR A 244 -76.28 -13.81 -32.99
N PRO A 245 -75.94 -12.65 -32.35
CA PRO A 245 -74.63 -12.27 -31.76
C PRO A 245 -74.70 -11.31 -30.52
N GLY A 246 -73.55 -10.77 -30.08
CA GLY A 246 -73.31 -10.07 -28.80
C GLY A 246 -73.58 -8.56 -28.70
N MET A 247 -72.73 -7.88 -27.90
CA MET A 247 -72.78 -6.51 -27.30
C MET A 247 -73.42 -6.48 -25.90
N THR A 248 -73.02 -5.72 -24.88
CA THR A 248 -72.00 -4.69 -24.57
C THR A 248 -72.18 -4.34 -23.07
N ASP A 249 -71.18 -3.67 -22.46
CA ASP A 249 -71.21 -2.90 -21.20
C ASP A 249 -71.48 -3.68 -19.88
N ALA A 250 -70.81 -3.42 -18.76
CA ALA A 250 -70.16 -2.20 -18.29
C ALA A 250 -69.05 -2.52 -17.26
N SER A 251 -67.97 -1.74 -17.37
CA SER A 251 -67.31 -0.95 -16.32
C SER A 251 -67.09 -1.54 -14.92
N VAL A 252 -65.83 -1.64 -14.48
CA VAL A 252 -65.21 -0.88 -13.36
C VAL A 252 -63.67 -0.97 -13.54
N VAL A 253 -63.00 0.14 -13.94
CA VAL A 253 -61.99 0.93 -13.16
C VAL A 253 -60.83 0.06 -12.63
N GLU A 254 -59.58 0.18 -13.11
CA GLU A 254 -58.64 1.28 -12.81
C GLU A 254 -57.60 1.51 -13.93
N GLN A 255 -57.15 2.76 -14.00
CA GLN A 255 -56.23 3.34 -14.97
C GLN A 255 -54.76 2.96 -14.72
N GLU A 256 -54.02 2.83 -15.83
CA GLU A 256 -52.55 2.81 -15.94
C GLU A 256 -51.93 4.17 -15.48
N PRO A 257 -50.59 4.32 -15.31
CA PRO A 257 -49.72 4.43 -16.49
C PRO A 257 -48.28 3.89 -16.36
N GLU A 258 -47.82 3.46 -17.53
CA GLU A 258 -46.54 3.72 -18.17
C GLU A 258 -45.40 4.37 -17.38
N VAL A 259 -44.29 3.66 -17.50
CA VAL A 259 -42.91 4.03 -17.22
C VAL A 259 -42.49 5.22 -18.08
N SER A 260 -42.10 6.33 -17.46
CA SER A 260 -41.30 7.38 -18.10
C SER A 260 -40.31 7.99 -17.10
N PHE A 261 -39.04 7.70 -17.37
CA PHE A 261 -37.80 8.42 -17.03
C PHE A 261 -37.86 9.49 -15.93
N SER A 262 -37.39 9.11 -14.74
CA SER A 262 -36.93 10.05 -13.72
C SER A 262 -35.43 10.32 -13.87
N SER A 263 -35.14 11.58 -14.23
CA SER A 263 -33.99 12.42 -13.87
C SER A 263 -32.85 11.81 -13.04
N GLU A 264 -31.65 11.99 -13.60
CA GLU A 264 -30.33 11.80 -13.01
C GLU A 264 -30.20 12.34 -11.57
N LYS A 265 -29.77 11.46 -10.67
CA LYS A 265 -29.01 11.83 -9.47
C LYS A 265 -28.10 10.69 -9.02
N LYS A 266 -26.82 10.83 -9.35
CA LYS A 266 -25.62 10.57 -8.53
C LYS A 266 -25.73 9.36 -7.58
N ILE A 267 -25.32 8.18 -8.04
CA ILE A 267 -24.88 7.10 -7.15
C ILE A 267 -23.36 7.12 -7.18
N ILE A 268 -22.81 7.75 -6.13
CA ILE A 268 -21.42 7.61 -5.73
C ILE A 268 -21.25 6.13 -5.35
N GLN A 269 -20.25 5.48 -5.94
CA GLN A 269 -19.78 4.18 -5.48
C GLN A 269 -19.26 4.37 -4.06
N GLU A 270 -20.09 4.05 -3.07
CA GLU A 270 -19.66 3.94 -1.70
C GLU A 270 -18.81 2.68 -1.60
N LYS A 271 -17.49 2.85 -1.75
CA LYS A 271 -16.49 1.82 -1.46
C LYS A 271 -16.63 1.49 0.02
N ILE A 272 -17.25 0.35 0.31
CA ILE A 272 -17.32 -0.24 1.64
C ILE A 272 -15.86 -0.48 2.08
N ILE A 273 -15.36 0.34 2.99
CA ILE A 273 -14.03 0.18 3.59
C ILE A 273 -14.14 -0.96 4.62
N LEU A 274 -13.53 -2.10 4.30
CA LEU A 274 -13.28 -3.17 5.26
C LEU A 274 -12.33 -2.65 6.36
N PRO A 275 -12.58 -2.90 7.65
CA PRO A 275 -11.69 -2.47 8.71
C PRO A 275 -10.41 -3.32 8.67
N GLY A 276 -9.31 -2.73 8.19
CA GLY A 276 -7.99 -3.38 8.19
C GLY A 276 -7.05 -3.05 7.03
N GLU A 277 -7.49 -2.30 6.03
CA GLU A 277 -6.65 -1.92 4.88
C GLU A 277 -6.30 -0.43 4.98
N ALA A 278 -5.00 -0.09 4.93
CA ALA A 278 -4.56 1.30 4.92
C ALA A 278 -5.18 2.02 3.71
N PRO A 279 -5.59 3.30 3.84
CA PRO A 279 -6.13 4.04 2.71
C PRO A 279 -5.12 4.01 1.55
N GLU A 280 -5.62 3.71 0.36
CA GLU A 280 -4.83 3.76 -0.87
C GLU A 280 -4.25 5.17 -1.01
N GLN A 281 -2.94 5.30 -0.86
CA GLN A 281 -2.26 6.60 -0.86
C GLN A 281 -1.62 6.80 -2.23
N ASP A 282 -1.89 7.94 -2.88
CA ASP A 282 -1.21 8.35 -4.09
C ASP A 282 0.10 9.08 -3.78
N ASP A 283 0.97 9.21 -4.78
CA ASP A 283 2.18 10.01 -4.71
C ASP A 283 1.88 11.47 -5.10
N LEU A 284 1.47 12.28 -4.12
CA LEU A 284 1.03 13.65 -4.38
C LEU A 284 2.18 14.53 -4.91
N THR A 285 3.44 14.10 -4.79
CA THR A 285 4.60 14.83 -5.33
C THR A 285 4.64 14.87 -6.85
N ARG A 286 3.83 14.06 -7.53
CA ARG A 286 3.64 14.11 -9.00
C ARG A 286 2.88 15.33 -9.49
N ILE A 287 2.31 16.13 -8.58
CA ILE A 287 1.70 17.42 -8.88
C ILE A 287 2.77 18.51 -8.72
N ASP A 288 3.02 19.26 -9.79
CA ASP A 288 4.00 20.34 -9.78
C ASP A 288 3.64 21.39 -8.73
N GLY A 289 4.57 21.63 -7.79
CA GLY A 289 4.39 22.54 -6.66
C GLY A 289 4.13 21.84 -5.32
N ILE A 290 3.85 20.53 -5.32
CA ILE A 290 3.78 19.69 -4.12
C ILE A 290 5.12 18.96 -3.95
N GLY A 291 5.94 19.40 -2.99
CA GLY A 291 7.14 18.66 -2.57
C GLY A 291 6.85 17.69 -1.42
N PRO A 292 7.83 16.86 -1.00
CA PRO A 292 7.65 15.88 0.08
C PRO A 292 7.13 16.49 1.40
N PHE A 293 7.58 17.71 1.72
CA PHE A 293 7.08 18.46 2.87
C PHE A 293 5.59 18.79 2.79
N LEU A 294 5.12 19.22 1.61
CA LEU A 294 3.71 19.56 1.39
C LEU A 294 2.84 18.32 1.31
N GLU A 295 3.31 17.25 0.66
CA GLU A 295 2.64 15.96 0.68
C GLU A 295 2.47 15.47 2.13
N LYS A 296 3.51 15.54 2.97
CA LYS A 296 3.40 15.19 4.39
C LYS A 296 2.34 16.01 5.12
N LYS A 297 2.29 17.33 4.90
CA LYS A 297 1.27 18.21 5.48
C LYS A 297 -0.14 17.88 5.00
N LEU A 298 -0.30 17.55 3.72
CA LEU A 298 -1.58 17.12 3.14
C LEU A 298 -2.04 15.79 3.73
N ASN A 299 -1.13 14.82 3.88
CA ASN A 299 -1.41 13.55 4.55
C ASN A 299 -1.79 13.76 6.03
N GLU A 300 -1.11 14.65 6.76
CA GLU A 300 -1.41 14.98 8.16
C GLU A 300 -2.85 15.53 8.33
N ILE A 301 -3.39 16.23 7.33
CA ILE A 301 -4.77 16.73 7.32
C ILE A 301 -5.77 15.79 6.63
N GLY A 302 -5.33 14.58 6.27
CA GLY A 302 -6.19 13.52 5.75
C GLY A 302 -6.43 13.54 4.24
N VAL A 303 -5.56 14.18 3.45
CA VAL A 303 -5.60 14.17 1.98
C VAL A 303 -4.53 13.20 1.47
N TYR A 304 -4.96 12.14 0.79
CA TYR A 304 -4.07 11.03 0.40
C TYR A 304 -4.11 10.72 -1.10
N THR A 305 -5.11 11.17 -1.86
CA THR A 305 -5.33 10.75 -3.25
C THR A 305 -5.46 11.90 -4.25
N TYR A 306 -5.17 11.64 -5.52
CA TYR A 306 -5.41 12.61 -6.60
C TYR A 306 -6.91 12.90 -6.77
N ASP A 307 -7.77 11.90 -6.56
CA ASP A 307 -9.23 12.04 -6.66
C ASP A 307 -9.78 13.04 -5.65
N GLU A 308 -9.23 13.05 -4.43
CA GLU A 308 -9.60 14.02 -3.39
C GLU A 308 -9.21 15.45 -3.77
N ILE A 309 -7.99 15.66 -4.29
CA ILE A 309 -7.52 16.99 -4.72
C ILE A 309 -8.28 17.49 -5.95
N ALA A 310 -8.57 16.60 -6.90
CA ALA A 310 -9.35 16.92 -8.10
C ALA A 310 -10.78 17.37 -7.79
N ALA A 311 -11.32 16.96 -6.64
CA ALA A 311 -12.67 17.32 -6.18
C ALA A 311 -12.73 18.63 -5.37
N TRP A 312 -11.60 19.30 -5.13
CA TRP A 312 -11.60 20.53 -4.33
C TRP A 312 -12.33 21.68 -5.01
N ASP A 313 -13.17 22.34 -4.24
CA ASP A 313 -13.78 23.62 -4.59
C ASP A 313 -13.05 24.79 -3.91
N SER A 314 -13.43 26.03 -4.25
CA SER A 314 -12.81 27.23 -3.70
C SER A 314 -13.00 27.38 -2.17
N GLU A 315 -13.91 26.63 -1.55
CA GLU A 315 -14.05 26.60 -0.09
C GLU A 315 -13.03 25.64 0.53
N ARG A 316 -12.93 24.42 0.00
CA ARG A 316 -11.95 23.44 0.46
C ARG A 316 -10.51 23.90 0.27
N ILE A 317 -10.21 24.58 -0.84
CA ILE A 317 -8.89 25.17 -1.08
C ILE A 317 -8.52 26.18 0.02
N ARG A 318 -9.46 27.01 0.46
CA ARG A 318 -9.24 27.98 1.55
C ARG A 318 -8.99 27.30 2.89
N GLU A 319 -9.76 26.25 3.21
CA GLU A 319 -9.56 25.45 4.43
C GLU A 319 -8.18 24.77 4.45
N VAL A 320 -7.82 24.10 3.36
CA VAL A 320 -6.53 23.40 3.23
C VAL A 320 -5.38 24.39 3.29
N THR A 321 -5.48 25.52 2.58
CA THR A 321 -4.46 26.59 2.61
C THR A 321 -4.24 27.14 4.02
N ALA A 322 -5.32 27.33 4.79
CA ALA A 322 -5.22 27.76 6.18
C ALA A 322 -4.60 26.67 7.07
N ALA A 323 -4.92 25.40 6.82
CA ALA A 323 -4.45 24.27 7.63
C ALA A 323 -2.97 23.92 7.39
N ILE A 324 -2.45 24.09 6.17
CA ILE A 324 -1.04 23.82 5.84
C ILE A 324 -0.10 24.95 6.27
N GLU A 325 -0.64 26.11 6.71
CA GLU A 325 0.10 27.30 7.19
C GLU A 325 1.26 27.73 6.26
N TYR A 326 1.14 27.46 4.96
CA TYR A 326 2.19 27.67 3.97
C TYR A 326 1.64 28.44 2.77
N PHE A 327 2.35 29.52 2.38
CA PHE A 327 2.03 30.52 1.35
C PHE A 327 0.63 30.45 0.70
N GLU A 328 -0.23 31.39 1.07
CA GLU A 328 -1.58 31.55 0.53
C GLU A 328 -1.59 31.69 -1.01
N GLY A 329 -2.50 30.96 -1.68
CA GLY A 329 -2.76 31.07 -3.12
C GLY A 329 -1.91 30.18 -4.04
N ARG A 330 -1.05 29.31 -3.49
CA ARG A 330 -0.22 28.41 -4.30
C ARG A 330 -1.02 27.31 -4.99
N ILE A 331 -2.06 26.80 -4.34
CA ILE A 331 -2.91 25.71 -4.86
C ILE A 331 -3.53 26.13 -6.20
N GLU A 332 -3.98 27.38 -6.29
CA GLU A 332 -4.56 27.98 -7.48
C GLU A 332 -3.49 28.41 -8.48
N ARG A 333 -2.39 29.03 -8.01
CA ARG A 333 -1.31 29.49 -8.90
C ARG A 333 -0.61 28.35 -9.64
N ASP A 334 -0.39 27.24 -8.94
CA ASP A 334 0.28 26.05 -9.46
C ASP A 334 -0.75 25.04 -10.02
N ASN A 335 -2.05 25.39 -10.10
CA ASN A 335 -3.13 24.58 -10.70
C ASN A 335 -3.23 23.14 -10.18
N TRP A 336 -3.12 22.93 -8.87
CA TRP A 336 -3.07 21.58 -8.29
C TRP A 336 -4.32 20.74 -8.62
N VAL A 337 -5.51 21.35 -8.62
CA VAL A 337 -6.78 20.67 -8.89
C VAL A 337 -6.82 20.10 -10.31
N GLU A 338 -6.37 20.87 -11.31
CA GLU A 338 -6.35 20.43 -12.71
C GLU A 338 -5.31 19.33 -12.95
N GLN A 339 -4.13 19.46 -12.34
CA GLN A 339 -3.08 18.43 -12.42
C GLN A 339 -3.52 17.12 -11.76
N ALA A 340 -4.13 17.20 -10.58
CA ALA A 340 -4.69 16.06 -9.87
C ALA A 340 -5.76 15.36 -10.69
N ALA A 341 -6.66 16.11 -11.35
CA ALA A 341 -7.68 15.55 -12.23
C ALA A 341 -7.06 14.78 -13.42
N HIS A 342 -5.99 15.33 -14.01
CA HIS A 342 -5.25 14.65 -15.07
C HIS A 342 -4.54 13.37 -14.59
N LEU A 343 -3.97 13.38 -13.39
CA LEU A 343 -3.30 12.21 -12.81
C LEU A 343 -4.31 11.13 -12.39
N ALA A 344 -5.45 11.52 -11.83
CA ALA A 344 -6.58 10.63 -11.53
C ALA A 344 -7.11 9.95 -12.81
N MET A 345 -7.25 10.69 -13.90
CA MET A 345 -7.65 10.12 -15.19
C MET A 345 -6.63 9.11 -15.72
N LYS A 346 -5.33 9.42 -15.67
CA LYS A 346 -4.28 8.48 -16.09
C LYS A 346 -4.18 7.26 -15.18
N LYS A 347 -4.42 7.42 -13.88
CA LYS A 347 -4.54 6.32 -12.90
C LYS A 347 -5.68 5.39 -13.27
N LEU A 348 -6.82 5.92 -13.72
CA LEU A 348 -7.94 5.10 -14.19
C LEU A 348 -7.59 4.28 -15.44
N GLU A 349 -6.80 4.84 -16.37
CA GLU A 349 -6.36 4.16 -17.59
C GLU A 349 -5.30 3.09 -17.33
N ASN A 350 -4.39 3.31 -16.38
CA ASN A 350 -3.36 2.34 -16.00
C ASN A 350 -3.13 2.34 -14.48
N PRO A 351 -3.95 1.61 -13.70
CA PRO A 351 -3.87 1.62 -12.25
C PRO A 351 -2.52 1.14 -11.70
N GLU A 352 -1.87 0.17 -12.37
CA GLU A 352 -0.60 -0.40 -11.90
C GLU A 352 0.55 0.61 -11.94
N ALA A 353 0.57 1.52 -12.92
CA ALA A 353 1.59 2.58 -13.01
C ALA A 353 1.43 3.69 -11.97
N PHE A 354 0.37 3.64 -11.16
CA PHE A 354 0.02 4.64 -10.15
C PHE A 354 -0.19 4.03 -8.76
N ARG A 355 -0.01 2.72 -8.59
CA ARG A 355 0.04 2.09 -7.27
C ARG A 355 1.28 2.61 -6.55
N LYS A 356 1.10 3.30 -5.43
CA LYS A 356 2.19 3.60 -4.49
C LYS A 356 2.64 2.25 -3.93
N ASP A 357 3.82 1.81 -4.35
CA ASP A 357 4.46 0.63 -3.79
C ASP A 357 4.51 0.82 -2.26
N PRO A 358 4.09 -0.18 -1.44
CA PRO A 358 4.24 -0.12 0.02
C PRO A 358 5.67 0.16 0.50
N SER A 359 6.67 0.15 -0.40
CA SER A 359 8.04 0.58 -0.16
C SER A 359 8.28 2.10 -0.19
N GLY A 360 7.39 2.92 -0.78
CA GLY A 360 7.59 4.37 -0.94
C GLY A 360 8.93 4.79 -1.56
N ALA A 361 9.63 3.91 -2.29
CA ALA A 361 11.05 4.09 -2.60
C ALA A 361 11.31 4.28 -4.09
N LEU A 362 12.03 5.36 -4.39
CA LEU A 362 13.19 5.47 -5.30
C LEU A 362 13.19 4.56 -6.55
N SER A 363 13.27 5.20 -7.71
CA SER A 363 13.33 4.57 -9.04
C SER A 363 14.20 3.31 -9.09
N ASN A 364 13.70 2.25 -9.75
CA ASN A 364 14.47 1.03 -10.04
C ASN A 364 15.37 1.18 -11.28
N ASP A 365 15.41 2.36 -11.89
CA ASP A 365 16.30 2.66 -13.01
C ASP A 365 17.69 3.04 -12.47
N PRO A 366 18.74 2.22 -12.69
CA PRO A 366 20.09 2.50 -12.22
C PRO A 366 20.67 3.82 -12.74
N GLU A 367 20.09 4.39 -13.79
CA GLU A 367 20.48 5.68 -14.35
C GLU A 367 19.77 6.87 -13.68
N ASP A 368 18.76 6.64 -12.84
CA ASP A 368 18.04 7.72 -12.16
C ASP A 368 18.83 8.21 -10.95
N LEU A 369 19.67 9.23 -11.14
CA LEU A 369 20.48 9.79 -10.05
C LEU A 369 19.67 10.68 -9.10
N LYS A 370 18.41 11.02 -9.42
CA LYS A 370 17.58 11.90 -8.58
C LYS A 370 17.12 11.24 -7.29
N ILE A 371 17.33 9.94 -7.16
CA ILE A 371 17.10 9.21 -5.92
C ILE A 371 18.07 9.62 -4.79
N ILE A 372 19.17 10.30 -5.16
CA ILE A 372 20.20 10.77 -4.24
C ILE A 372 19.81 12.15 -3.74
N GLU A 373 19.69 12.29 -2.41
CA GLU A 373 19.34 13.55 -1.79
C GLU A 373 20.40 14.62 -2.10
N GLY A 374 19.96 15.73 -2.67
CA GLY A 374 20.81 16.81 -3.15
C GLY A 374 21.06 16.81 -4.66
N VAL A 375 20.71 15.72 -5.37
CA VAL A 375 20.80 15.61 -6.83
C VAL A 375 19.43 15.87 -7.48
N GLY A 376 19.22 17.09 -7.96
CA GLY A 376 18.03 17.43 -8.76
C GLY A 376 18.20 17.16 -10.26
N PRO A 377 17.15 17.33 -11.09
CA PRO A 377 17.21 17.05 -12.53
C PRO A 377 18.33 17.78 -13.27
N LYS A 378 18.65 19.01 -12.86
CA LYS A 378 19.74 19.79 -13.47
C LYS A 378 21.13 19.28 -13.08
N ILE A 379 21.29 18.77 -11.86
CA ILE A 379 22.54 18.19 -11.39
C ILE A 379 22.73 16.81 -12.02
N GLU A 380 21.68 16.00 -12.10
CA GLU A 380 21.70 14.73 -12.83
C GLU A 380 22.16 14.94 -14.28
N GLU A 381 21.60 15.92 -14.99
CA GLU A 381 22.02 16.26 -16.36
C GLU A 381 23.52 16.63 -16.43
N LEU A 382 24.01 17.42 -15.46
CA LEU A 382 25.43 17.81 -15.39
C LEU A 382 26.35 16.62 -15.13
N LEU A 383 25.98 15.74 -14.20
CA LEU A 383 26.73 14.53 -13.89
C LEU A 383 26.79 13.58 -15.09
N LYS A 384 25.65 13.37 -15.77
CA LYS A 384 25.57 12.57 -17.01
C LYS A 384 26.44 13.15 -18.11
N ASN A 385 26.43 14.46 -18.31
CA ASN A 385 27.31 15.14 -19.28
C ASN A 385 28.80 15.01 -18.92
N ALA A 386 29.13 14.85 -17.63
CA ALA A 386 30.49 14.61 -17.15
C ALA A 386 30.90 13.13 -17.15
N GLY A 387 30.02 12.22 -17.61
CA GLY A 387 30.28 10.78 -17.71
C GLY A 387 29.89 9.96 -16.48
N ILE A 388 29.15 10.53 -15.53
CA ILE A 388 28.58 9.83 -14.37
C ILE A 388 27.12 9.53 -14.70
N ILE A 389 26.84 8.31 -15.16
CA ILE A 389 25.58 8.01 -15.87
C ILE A 389 24.61 7.22 -14.98
N ASN A 390 25.14 6.41 -14.06
CA ASN A 390 24.38 5.52 -13.19
C ASN A 390 24.89 5.54 -11.74
N TRP A 391 24.19 4.83 -10.85
CA TRP A 391 24.54 4.75 -9.42
C TRP A 391 25.93 4.18 -9.17
N ALA A 392 26.41 3.24 -9.99
CA ALA A 392 27.75 2.68 -9.84
C ALA A 392 28.82 3.74 -10.14
N ASP A 393 28.65 4.50 -11.24
CA ASP A 393 29.57 5.58 -11.60
C ASP A 393 29.60 6.66 -10.50
N LEU A 394 28.45 6.99 -9.93
CA LEU A 394 28.34 7.99 -8.86
C LEU A 394 28.90 7.47 -7.53
N ALA A 395 28.76 6.17 -7.24
CA ALA A 395 29.30 5.53 -6.05
C ALA A 395 30.84 5.48 -6.05
N ASP A 396 31.44 5.38 -7.23
CA ASP A 396 32.90 5.36 -7.43
C ASP A 396 33.52 6.75 -7.66
N ALA A 397 32.69 7.78 -7.85
CA ALA A 397 33.15 9.15 -8.08
C ALA A 397 33.82 9.75 -6.81
N ASP A 398 34.94 10.45 -7.02
CA ASP A 398 35.59 11.22 -5.95
C ASP A 398 34.80 12.52 -5.67
N VAL A 399 34.62 12.85 -4.39
CA VAL A 399 33.99 14.10 -3.95
C VAL A 399 34.73 15.33 -4.49
N GLU A 400 36.05 15.27 -4.66
CA GLU A 400 36.82 16.36 -5.31
C GLU A 400 36.43 16.54 -6.78
N GLN A 401 36.22 15.44 -7.50
CA GLN A 401 35.77 15.46 -8.90
C GLN A 401 34.34 16.01 -9.01
N LEU A 402 33.44 15.59 -8.12
CA LEU A 402 32.06 16.09 -8.09
C LEU A 402 32.01 17.59 -7.85
N ASN A 403 32.81 18.10 -6.90
CA ASN A 403 32.93 19.54 -6.65
C ASN A 403 33.45 20.30 -7.87
N ALA A 404 34.44 19.76 -8.58
CA ALA A 404 34.97 20.38 -9.79
C ALA A 404 33.91 20.47 -10.92
N ILE A 405 33.05 19.46 -11.06
CA ILE A 405 31.94 19.45 -12.02
C ILE A 405 30.92 20.54 -11.66
N LEU A 406 30.53 20.65 -10.38
CA LEU A 406 29.57 21.65 -9.92
C LEU A 406 30.11 23.08 -10.07
N GLU A 407 31.38 23.33 -9.74
CA GLU A 407 32.02 24.64 -9.92
C GLU A 407 32.12 25.05 -11.39
N ALA A 408 32.45 24.11 -12.28
CA ALA A 408 32.51 24.37 -13.72
C ALA A 408 31.13 24.72 -14.31
N ALA A 409 30.05 24.21 -13.72
CA ALA A 409 28.67 24.50 -14.11
C ALA A 409 28.16 25.88 -13.66
N GLY A 410 28.87 26.54 -12.74
CA GLY A 410 28.66 27.94 -12.36
C GLY A 410 28.08 28.17 -10.96
N ALA A 411 27.96 29.44 -10.58
CA ALA A 411 27.69 29.86 -9.19
C ALA A 411 26.36 29.34 -8.61
N SER A 412 25.39 28.97 -9.46
CA SER A 412 24.09 28.42 -9.04
C SER A 412 24.18 27.07 -8.33
N PHE A 413 25.25 26.31 -8.55
CA PHE A 413 25.41 24.96 -7.99
C PHE A 413 26.24 24.91 -6.71
N ARG A 414 26.86 26.03 -6.30
CA ARG A 414 27.74 26.14 -5.12
C ARG A 414 27.08 25.88 -3.77
N MET A 415 25.75 25.91 -3.73
CA MET A 415 24.98 25.64 -2.53
C MET A 415 24.82 24.13 -2.28
N HIS A 416 25.05 23.30 -3.29
CA HIS A 416 24.99 21.84 -3.17
C HIS A 416 26.31 21.28 -2.67
N ASP A 417 26.23 20.30 -1.78
CA ASP A 417 27.37 19.61 -1.20
C ASP A 417 27.34 18.14 -1.66
N PRO A 418 28.30 17.68 -2.49
CA PRO A 418 28.30 16.32 -3.00
C PRO A 418 28.89 15.29 -2.03
N ALA A 419 29.30 15.67 -0.82
CA ALA A 419 30.01 14.79 0.11
C ALA A 419 29.28 13.46 0.40
N THR A 420 27.94 13.47 0.43
CA THR A 420 27.13 12.29 0.75
C THR A 420 26.69 11.50 -0.48
N TRP A 421 26.84 12.06 -1.69
CA TRP A 421 26.29 11.46 -2.92
C TRP A 421 26.89 10.09 -3.24
N PRO A 422 28.22 9.88 -3.15
CA PRO A 422 28.80 8.55 -3.40
C PRO A 422 28.31 7.48 -2.43
N THR A 423 28.11 7.83 -1.16
CA THR A 423 27.61 6.90 -0.13
C THR A 423 26.17 6.51 -0.42
N GLN A 424 25.30 7.49 -0.69
CA GLN A 424 23.91 7.24 -1.07
C GLN A 424 23.81 6.38 -2.35
N ALA A 425 24.63 6.67 -3.35
CA ALA A 425 24.65 5.95 -4.62
C ALA A 425 25.12 4.50 -4.45
N ARG A 426 26.04 4.25 -3.52
CA ARG A 426 26.50 2.90 -3.16
C ARG A 426 25.40 2.07 -2.53
N LEU A 427 24.63 2.67 -1.62
CA LEU A 427 23.47 2.01 -0.99
C LEU A 427 22.40 1.68 -2.04
N ALA A 428 22.11 2.60 -2.96
CA ALA A 428 21.21 2.36 -4.08
C ALA A 428 21.71 1.25 -5.02
N ASN A 429 22.98 1.30 -5.43
CA ASN A 429 23.58 0.31 -6.32
C ASN A 429 23.60 -1.11 -5.72
N ASN A 430 23.69 -1.24 -4.40
CA ASN A 430 23.62 -2.51 -3.70
C ASN A 430 22.19 -3.00 -3.44
N GLY A 431 21.17 -2.19 -3.78
CA GLY A 431 19.77 -2.48 -3.46
C GLY A 431 19.44 -2.38 -1.96
N GLU A 432 20.27 -1.67 -1.19
CA GLU A 432 20.12 -1.48 0.26
C GLU A 432 19.11 -0.35 0.58
N TRP A 433 17.90 -0.47 0.01
CA TRP A 433 16.89 0.59 0.01
C TRP A 433 16.44 1.07 1.39
N ASN A 434 16.39 0.17 2.37
CA ASN A 434 16.03 0.53 3.74
C ASN A 434 17.13 1.35 4.42
N LEU A 435 18.40 0.96 4.23
CA LEU A 435 19.54 1.70 4.76
C LEU A 435 19.70 3.06 4.06
N LEU A 436 19.43 3.13 2.75
CA LEU A 436 19.41 4.41 2.04
C LEU A 436 18.39 5.37 2.63
N ARG A 437 17.18 4.89 2.95
CA ARG A 437 16.13 5.71 3.56
C ARG A 437 16.50 6.16 4.97
N GLU A 438 16.97 5.24 5.80
CA GLU A 438 17.44 5.57 7.15
C GLU A 438 18.59 6.60 7.09
N TYR A 439 19.53 6.42 6.17
CA TYR A 439 20.63 7.35 5.98
C TYR A 439 20.12 8.73 5.53
N GLN A 440 19.18 8.81 4.59
CA GLN A 440 18.55 10.07 4.14
C GLN A 440 17.76 10.77 5.26
N ASP A 441 17.04 10.02 6.10
CA ASP A 441 16.30 10.57 7.23
C ASP A 441 17.23 11.23 8.28
N GLU A 442 18.49 10.80 8.35
CA GLU A 442 19.52 11.39 9.21
C GLU A 442 20.18 12.64 8.59
N LEU A 443 20.09 12.84 7.27
CA LEU A 443 20.67 14.00 6.60
C LEU A 443 19.80 15.25 6.80
N LYS A 444 20.43 16.42 6.95
CA LYS A 444 19.74 17.71 6.91
C LYS A 444 20.01 18.42 5.59
N GLY A 445 19.15 18.16 4.60
CA GLY A 445 19.28 18.73 3.26
C GLY A 445 20.51 18.21 2.52
N GLY A 446 20.72 16.90 2.58
CA GLY A 446 21.80 16.18 1.90
C GLY A 446 23.18 16.25 2.57
N ARG A 447 23.30 16.82 3.77
CA ARG A 447 24.57 16.95 4.52
C ARG A 447 24.53 16.18 5.83
N GLU A 448 25.65 15.54 6.16
CA GLU A 448 25.83 14.88 7.46
C GLU A 448 25.77 15.94 8.56
N VAL A 449 24.94 15.69 9.56
CA VAL A 449 24.84 16.54 10.74
C VAL A 449 25.96 16.11 11.68
N GLY A 450 27.05 16.89 11.72
CA GLY A 450 28.10 16.66 12.73
C GLY A 450 27.53 16.74 14.15
N PRO A 451 28.10 16.00 15.12
CA PRO A 451 27.67 16.11 16.51
C PRO A 451 27.91 17.54 17.01
N GLU A 452 26.86 18.19 17.51
CA GLU A 452 26.92 19.52 18.17
C GLU A 452 27.75 19.49 19.47
#